data_AF-A0A920L2R4-F1
#
_entry.id   AF-A0A920L2R4-F1
#
_cell.length_a   1.000
_cell.length_b   1.000
_cell.length_c   1.000
_cell.angle_alpha   90.00
_cell.angle_beta   90.00
_cell.angle_gamma   90.00
#
_symmetry.space_group_name_H-M   'P 1'
#
loop_
_entity.id
_entity.type
_entity.pdbx_description
1 polymer ?
#
loop_
_entity_poly.entity_id
_entity_poly.type
_entity_poly.pdbx_seq_one_letter_code
_entity_poly.pdbx_strand_id
1 'polypeptide(L)' 'MNEISEEKKSDLIEAYREIFNGEDEEKKLSAAKAWSKWEASASYINHNPEAIKDSVNSNFALAFALIENHYFVNKGFSRL' A
#
# COMPACT_ATOMS: atom_id res chain seq x y z
N MET A 1 -8.12 5.82 7.65
CA MET A 1 -7.19 4.79 8.16
C MET A 1 -8.02 3.64 8.72
N ASN A 2 -8.88 3.04 7.90
CA ASN A 2 -9.83 1.98 8.28
C ASN A 2 -9.84 0.85 7.22
N GLU A 3 -8.78 0.68 6.45
CA GLU A 3 -8.74 -0.29 5.34
C GLU A 3 -8.69 -1.74 5.85
N ILE A 4 -8.08 -1.94 7.03
CA ILE A 4 -7.79 -3.22 7.63
C ILE A 4 -8.52 -3.32 8.98
N SER A 5 -9.26 -4.40 9.19
CA SER A 5 -9.90 -4.72 10.46
C SER A 5 -8.88 -5.10 11.53
N GLU A 6 -9.22 -4.92 12.82
CA GLU A 6 -8.26 -5.10 13.93
C GLU A 6 -7.62 -6.49 13.94
N GLU A 7 -8.39 -7.53 13.66
CA GLU A 7 -7.91 -8.92 13.65
C GLU A 7 -6.85 -9.18 12.56
N LYS A 8 -6.87 -8.41 11.47
CA LYS A 8 -5.93 -8.53 10.34
C LYS A 8 -4.69 -7.65 10.47
N LYS A 9 -4.60 -6.80 11.50
CA LYS A 9 -3.43 -5.93 11.70
C LYS A 9 -2.15 -6.67 12.14
N SER A 10 -2.28 -7.95 12.51
CA SER A 10 -1.14 -8.81 12.86
C SER A 10 -0.23 -9.12 11.66
N ASP A 11 -0.79 -9.12 10.44
CA ASP A 11 -0.04 -9.25 9.19
C ASP A 11 -0.58 -8.27 8.14
N LEU A 12 -0.04 -7.06 8.15
CA LEU A 12 -0.48 -6.01 7.22
C LEU A 12 -0.15 -6.34 5.77
N ILE A 13 0.94 -7.06 5.49
CA ILE A 13 1.33 -7.39 4.11
C ILE A 13 0.27 -8.30 3.48
N GLU A 14 -0.14 -9.35 4.19
CA GLU A 14 -1.20 -10.24 3.71
C GLU A 14 -2.57 -9.55 3.70
N ALA A 15 -2.88 -8.72 4.71
CA ALA A 15 -4.17 -8.03 4.76
C ALA A 15 -4.37 -7.04 3.59
N TYR A 16 -3.33 -6.32 3.18
CA TYR A 16 -3.37 -5.48 1.98
C TYR A 16 -3.40 -6.33 0.69
N ARG A 17 -2.70 -7.46 0.66
CA ARG A 17 -2.73 -8.40 -0.48
C ARG A 17 -4.15 -8.90 -0.76
N GLU A 18 -4.92 -9.24 0.29
CA GLU A 18 -6.32 -9.64 0.14
C GLU A 18 -7.17 -8.54 -0.50
N ILE A 19 -6.99 -7.27 -0.11
CA ILE A 19 -7.70 -6.13 -0.72
C ILE A 19 -7.32 -6.01 -2.20
N PHE A 20 -6.02 -6.06 -2.52
CA PHE A 20 -5.53 -5.89 -3.89
C PHE A 20 -5.97 -7.00 -4.84
N ASN A 21 -6.23 -8.21 -4.32
CA ASN A 21 -6.76 -9.33 -5.09
C ASN A 21 -8.30 -9.38 -5.15
N GLY A 22 -9.01 -8.52 -4.41
CA GLY A 22 -10.48 -8.45 -4.42
C GLY A 22 -11.06 -7.86 -5.71
N GLU A 23 -12.38 -7.65 -5.76
CA GLU A 23 -13.06 -7.03 -6.92
C GLU A 23 -13.44 -5.55 -6.68
N ASP A 24 -13.38 -5.09 -5.43
CA ASP A 24 -13.76 -3.73 -5.04
C ASP A 24 -12.67 -2.70 -5.42
N GLU A 25 -12.86 -2.04 -6.56
CA GLU A 25 -11.91 -1.05 -7.10
C GLU A 25 -11.74 0.17 -6.20
N GLU A 26 -12.82 0.63 -5.54
CA GLU A 26 -12.77 1.79 -4.65
C GLU A 26 -11.93 1.47 -3.40
N LYS A 27 -12.13 0.27 -2.84
CA LYS A 27 -11.34 -0.22 -1.70
C LYS A 27 -9.89 -0.43 -2.08
N LYS A 28 -9.59 -0.95 -3.27
CA LYS A 28 -8.20 -1.06 -3.77
C LYS A 28 -7.54 0.31 -3.85
N LEU A 29 -8.23 1.31 -4.41
CA LEU A 29 -7.69 2.65 -4.55
C LEU A 29 -7.47 3.32 -3.19
N SER A 30 -8.41 3.17 -2.26
CA SER A 30 -8.27 3.68 -0.88
C SER A 30 -7.08 3.04 -0.17
N ALA A 31 -6.96 1.72 -0.25
CA ALA A 31 -5.84 0.97 0.31
C ALA A 31 -4.50 1.36 -0.32
N ALA A 32 -4.44 1.51 -1.64
CA ALA A 32 -3.23 1.92 -2.35
C ALA A 32 -2.75 3.32 -1.95
N LYS A 33 -3.68 4.27 -1.78
CA LYS A 33 -3.36 5.61 -1.27
C LYS A 33 -2.87 5.58 0.17
N ALA A 34 -3.49 4.77 1.03
CA ALA A 34 -3.05 4.61 2.41
C ALA A 34 -1.64 4.03 2.51
N TRP A 35 -1.35 3.01 1.70
CA TRP A 35 -0.02 2.38 1.58
C TRP A 35 1.05 3.38 1.13
N SER A 36 0.82 4.02 -0.03
CA SER A 36 1.78 4.97 -0.62
C SER A 36 1.99 6.21 0.26
N LYS A 37 0.96 6.63 0.99
CA LYS A 37 1.06 7.71 1.97
C LYS A 37 1.92 7.31 3.18
N TRP A 38 1.73 6.11 3.71
CA TRP A 38 2.52 5.61 4.84
C TRP A 38 4.00 5.60 4.48
N GLU A 39 4.37 5.06 3.33
CA GLU A 39 5.76 5.01 2.91
C GLU A 39 6.35 6.41 2.73
N ALA A 40 5.69 7.28 1.97
CA ALA A 40 6.17 8.66 1.77
C ALA A 40 6.33 9.43 3.08
N SER A 41 5.50 9.14 4.10
CA SER A 41 5.61 9.75 5.43
C SER A 41 6.82 9.27 6.23
N ALA A 42 7.42 8.13 5.85
CA ALA A 42 8.58 7.52 6.49
C ALA A 42 9.87 7.66 5.66
N SER A 43 9.81 8.11 4.41
CA SER A 43 10.97 8.18 3.50
C SER A 43 11.92 9.36 3.73
N TYR A 44 11.53 10.35 4.53
CA TYR A 44 12.32 11.56 4.78
C TYR A 44 12.53 11.76 6.29
N ILE A 45 13.73 12.24 6.66
CA ILE A 45 14.05 12.57 8.06
C ILE A 45 13.12 13.67 8.59
N ASN A 46 12.88 14.69 7.76
CA ASN A 46 11.96 15.78 8.07
C ASN A 46 10.65 15.57 7.32
N HIS A 47 9.55 16.04 7.92
CA HIS A 47 8.24 15.99 7.29
C HIS A 47 8.25 16.66 5.91
N ASN A 48 7.84 15.93 4.87
CA ASN A 48 7.77 16.40 3.49
C ASN A 48 6.32 16.31 2.97
N PRO A 49 5.53 17.40 3.06
CA PRO A 49 4.14 17.42 2.60
C PRO A 49 3.99 17.20 1.09
N GLU A 50 4.97 17.62 0.28
CA GLU A 50 4.93 17.47 -1.18
C GLU A 50 5.08 16.00 -1.57
N ALA A 51 6.02 15.27 -0.96
CA ALA A 51 6.16 13.83 -1.17
C ALA A 51 4.87 13.06 -0.83
N ILE A 52 4.17 13.44 0.26
CA ILE A 52 2.88 12.84 0.62
C ILE A 52 1.80 13.17 -0.41
N LYS A 53 1.78 14.40 -0.93
CA LYS A 53 0.80 14.83 -1.93
C LYS A 53 0.98 14.05 -3.24
N ASP A 54 2.23 13.87 -3.67
CA ASP A 54 2.53 13.15 -4.91
C ASP A 54 2.26 11.65 -4.78
N SER A 55 2.53 11.06 -3.61
CA SER A 55 2.32 9.63 -3.38
C SER A 55 0.86 9.19 -3.34
N VAL A 56 -0.09 10.12 -3.14
CA VAL A 56 -1.54 9.81 -3.15
C VAL A 56 -2.22 10.04 -4.50
N ASN A 57 -1.47 10.35 -5.56
CA ASN A 57 -2.01 10.39 -6.92
C ASN A 57 -2.52 8.99 -7.30
N SER A 58 -3.80 8.89 -7.68
CA SER A 58 -4.49 7.61 -7.87
C SER A 58 -3.76 6.61 -8.78
N ASN A 59 -3.23 7.07 -9.93
CA ASN A 59 -2.58 6.18 -10.89
C ASN A 59 -1.21 5.70 -10.39
N PHE A 60 -0.45 6.61 -9.76
CA PHE A 60 0.83 6.27 -9.14
C PHE A 60 0.62 5.30 -7.98
N ALA A 61 -0.26 5.65 -7.03
CA ALA A 61 -0.47 4.90 -5.80
C ALA A 61 -0.90 3.45 -6.07
N LEU A 62 -1.82 3.23 -7.02
CA LEU A 62 -2.31 1.90 -7.34
C LEU A 62 -1.20 1.03 -7.96
N ALA A 63 -0.52 1.53 -8.98
CA ALA A 63 0.57 0.79 -9.62
C ALA A 63 1.70 0.50 -8.62
N PHE A 64 2.08 1.50 -7.84
CA PHE A 64 3.13 1.41 -6.82
C PHE A 64 2.81 0.35 -5.76
N ALA A 65 1.65 0.46 -5.11
CA ALA A 65 1.27 -0.45 -4.04
C ALA A 65 1.09 -1.90 -4.53
N LEU A 66 0.58 -2.11 -5.75
CA LEU A 66 0.43 -3.45 -6.33
C LEU A 66 1.78 -4.13 -6.58
N ILE A 67 2.73 -3.39 -7.15
CA ILE A 67 4.08 -3.90 -7.42
C ILE A 67 4.77 -4.22 -6.09
N GLU A 68 4.81 -3.28 -5.15
CA GLU A 68 5.46 -3.51 -3.86
C GLU A 68 4.86 -4.66 -3.08
N ASN A 69 3.53 -4.71 -2.95
CA ASN A 69 2.87 -5.80 -2.26
C ASN A 69 3.21 -7.16 -2.88
N HIS A 70 3.24 -7.24 -4.22
CA HIS A 70 3.71 -8.44 -4.91
C HIS A 70 5.12 -8.84 -4.47
N TYR A 71 6.07 -7.90 -4.43
CA TYR A 71 7.44 -8.20 -4.03
C TYR A 71 7.57 -8.56 -2.55
N PHE A 72 6.84 -7.90 -1.64
CA PHE A 72 6.88 -8.25 -0.21
C PHE A 72 6.29 -9.63 0.06
N VAL A 73 5.16 -9.95 -0.56
CA VAL A 73 4.50 -11.27 -0.43
C VAL A 73 5.40 -12.39 -0.96
N ASN A 74 6.17 -12.13 -2.02
CA ASN A 74 7.06 -13.12 -2.64
C ASN A 74 8.51 -13.04 -2.14
N LYS A 75 8.80 -12.19 -1.16
CA LYS A 75 10.16 -11.99 -0.60
C LYS A 75 11.20 -11.66 -1.68
N GLY A 76 10.80 -10.90 -2.71
CA GLY A 76 11.62 -10.59 -3.88
C GLY A 76 11.09 -11.22 -5.17
N PHE A 77 11.98 -11.44 -6.14
CA PHE A 77 11.65 -11.93 -7.48
C PHE A 77 11.38 -13.43 -7.56
N SER A 78 11.78 -14.19 -6.55
CA SER A 78 11.83 -15.65 -6.62
C SER A 78 11.03 -16.27 -5.49
N ARG A 79 9.86 -16.80 -5.86
CA ARG A 79 9.15 -17.83 -5.11
C ARG A 79 9.22 -19.09 -5.97
N LEU A 80 10.25 -19.91 -5.75
CA LEU A 80 10.31 -21.28 -6.26
C LEU A 80 9.56 -22.21 -5.31
#